data_AF-A0A953CEI9-F1
#
_entry.id   AF-A0A953CEI9-F1
#
_cell.length_a   1.000
_cell.length_b   1.000
_cell.length_c   1.000
_cell.angle_alpha   90.00
_cell.angle_beta   90.00
_cell.angle_gamma   90.00
#
_symmetry.space_group_name_H-M   'P 1'
#
loop_
_entity.id
_entity.type
_entity.pdbx_description
1 polymer ?
#
loop_
_entity_poly.entity_id
_entity_poly.type
_entity_poly.pdbx_seq_one_letter_code
_entity_poly.pdbx_strand_id
1 'polypeptide(L)'
;MARPRRLGDRSVTRRHAAGLALGLALPLAAFADELGRKVFTEAAQPPCALCHTLEAAGATGTIGPSLDELKPDKARVLEVVRTGIGVMPRFAGQLSDQQIEAVADFVSKAVLGR
;
A
#
# COMPACT_ATOMS: atom_id res chain seq x y z
N MET A 1 -66.19 10.52 26.85
CA MET A 1 -66.05 9.06 26.65
C MET A 1 -66.04 8.74 25.15
N ALA A 2 -65.67 7.49 24.78
CA ALA A 2 -65.81 6.88 23.45
C ALA A 2 -64.99 7.45 22.25
N ARG A 3 -63.84 6.81 21.99
CA ARG A 3 -63.37 6.53 20.61
C ARG A 3 -64.32 5.49 19.97
N PRO A 4 -64.56 5.55 18.66
CA PRO A 4 -63.80 4.73 17.69
C PRO A 4 -63.32 5.61 16.49
N ARG A 5 -62.83 5.13 15.34
CA ARG A 5 -62.57 3.76 14.83
C ARG A 5 -61.15 3.64 14.22
N ARG A 6 -61.01 3.41 12.91
CA ARG A 6 -59.78 3.05 12.17
C ARG A 6 -60.06 3.10 10.65
N LEU A 7 -59.12 3.62 9.84
CA LEU A 7 -58.90 3.25 8.43
C LEU A 7 -57.44 3.64 8.13
N GLY A 8 -56.54 2.70 7.80
CA GLY A 8 -56.30 2.22 6.42
C GLY A 8 -54.96 2.80 5.95
N ASP A 9 -53.84 2.21 6.36
CA ASP A 9 -53.03 1.30 5.51
C ASP A 9 -52.15 2.08 4.48
N ARG A 10 -50.93 2.48 4.88
CA ARG A 10 -49.66 1.83 4.50
C ARG A 10 -49.45 1.62 3.00
N SER A 11 -48.90 2.63 2.35
CA SER A 11 -47.88 2.40 1.30
C SER A 11 -46.88 3.55 1.27
N VAL A 12 -45.87 3.50 2.14
CA VAL A 12 -44.67 4.34 2.01
C VAL A 12 -43.92 3.86 0.78
N THR A 13 -44.19 4.46 -0.38
CA THR A 13 -43.39 4.24 -1.58
C THR A 13 -41.97 4.73 -1.29
N ARG A 14 -41.01 3.80 -1.41
CA ARG A 14 -39.60 4.03 -1.07
C ARG A 14 -39.08 5.29 -1.77
N ARG A 15 -38.69 6.30 -0.99
CA ARG A 15 -37.71 7.28 -1.46
C ARG A 15 -36.42 6.53 -1.73
N HIS A 16 -35.92 6.59 -2.97
CA HIS A 16 -34.62 6.03 -3.33
C HIS A 16 -33.51 6.88 -2.69
N ALA A 17 -33.17 6.56 -1.45
CA ALA A 17 -31.99 7.06 -0.76
C ALA A 17 -31.05 5.87 -0.48
N ALA A 18 -30.24 5.54 -1.48
CA ALA A 18 -29.10 4.64 -1.36
C ALA A 18 -27.89 5.40 -1.92
N GLY A 19 -27.02 5.87 -1.03
CA GLY A 19 -25.97 6.84 -1.36
C GLY A 19 -24.84 6.27 -2.21
N LEU A 20 -24.30 7.10 -3.09
CA LEU A 20 -23.13 6.79 -3.90
C LEU A 20 -21.84 6.91 -3.06
N ALA A 21 -21.53 5.87 -2.28
CA ALA A 21 -20.41 5.86 -1.32
C ALA A 21 -19.18 5.06 -1.81
N LEU A 22 -18.82 5.18 -3.09
CA LEU A 22 -17.76 4.37 -3.72
C LEU A 22 -16.60 5.20 -4.35
N GLY A 23 -16.43 6.46 -3.94
CA GLY A 23 -15.52 7.40 -4.62
C GLY A 23 -14.14 7.66 -3.99
N LEU A 24 -13.88 7.23 -2.75
CA LEU A 24 -12.78 7.77 -1.93
C LEU A 24 -11.56 6.84 -1.69
N ALA A 25 -11.64 5.57 -2.07
CA ALA A 25 -10.58 4.60 -1.76
C ALA A 25 -9.41 4.59 -2.77
N LEU A 26 -9.67 4.84 -4.05
CA LEU A 26 -8.69 4.73 -5.13
C LEU A 26 -7.48 5.69 -5.02
N PRO A 27 -7.63 6.98 -4.62
CA PRO A 27 -6.51 7.91 -4.57
C PRO A 27 -5.41 7.44 -3.60
N LEU A 28 -5.79 6.91 -2.44
CA LEU A 28 -4.86 6.57 -1.36
C LEU A 28 -3.89 5.44 -1.76
N ALA A 29 -4.36 4.44 -2.52
CA ALA A 29 -3.53 3.35 -3.01
C ALA A 29 -2.47 3.85 -4.01
N ALA A 30 -2.87 4.70 -4.96
CA ALA A 30 -1.93 5.31 -5.91
C ALA A 30 -0.88 6.19 -5.22
N PHE A 31 -1.26 6.95 -4.19
CA PHE A 31 -0.30 7.71 -3.38
C PHE A 31 0.67 6.81 -2.59
N ALA A 32 0.22 5.67 -2.09
CA ALA A 32 1.08 4.70 -1.39
C ALA A 32 2.10 4.06 -2.34
N ASP A 33 1.68 3.66 -3.54
CA ASP A 33 2.56 3.06 -4.56
C ASP A 33 3.59 4.08 -5.10
N GLU A 34 3.18 5.35 -5.26
CA GLU A 34 4.08 6.46 -5.59
C GLU A 34 5.11 6.72 -4.48
N LEU A 35 4.67 6.77 -3.23
CA LEU A 35 5.55 6.94 -2.07
C LEU A 35 6.53 5.78 -1.95
N GLY A 36 6.08 4.54 -2.14
CA GLY A 36 6.93 3.36 -2.09
C GLY A 36 8.01 3.37 -3.17
N ARG A 37 7.65 3.73 -4.41
CA ARG A 37 8.62 3.92 -5.51
C ARG A 37 9.62 5.02 -5.18
N LYS A 38 9.17 6.18 -4.68
CA LYS A 38 10.04 7.29 -4.29
C LYS A 38 11.00 6.94 -3.13
N VAL A 39 10.55 6.14 -2.17
CA VAL A 39 11.42 5.62 -1.10
C VAL A 39 12.49 4.69 -1.69
N PHE A 40 12.10 3.82 -2.62
CA PHE A 40 13.01 2.90 -3.29
C PHE A 40 14.09 3.60 -4.13
N THR A 41 13.73 4.66 -4.86
CA THR A 41 14.63 5.34 -5.82
C THR A 41 15.38 6.55 -5.24
N GLU A 42 14.85 7.22 -4.21
CA GLU A 42 15.38 8.53 -3.75
C GLU A 42 15.46 8.67 -2.22
N ALA A 43 14.38 8.38 -1.49
CA ALA A 43 14.25 8.84 -0.11
C ALA A 43 14.96 7.95 0.92
N ALA A 44 15.15 6.65 0.64
CA ALA A 44 16.08 5.82 1.39
C ALA A 44 17.52 6.30 1.14
N GLN A 45 18.39 6.22 2.15
CA GLN A 45 19.79 6.65 2.06
C GLN A 45 20.71 5.56 2.64
N PRO A 46 21.43 4.79 1.79
CA PRO A 46 21.44 4.86 0.33
C PRO A 46 20.09 4.41 -0.30
N PRO A 47 19.73 4.93 -1.49
CA PRO A 47 18.54 4.45 -2.21
C PRO A 47 18.62 2.96 -2.52
N CYS A 48 17.49 2.25 -2.34
CA CYS A 48 17.40 0.81 -2.57
C CYS A 48 17.82 0.42 -4.01
N ALA A 49 17.47 1.28 -4.98
CA ALA A 49 17.79 1.12 -6.40
C ALA A 49 19.30 1.07 -6.73
N LEU A 50 20.18 1.61 -5.86
CA LEU A 50 21.63 1.49 -6.04
C LEU A 50 22.14 0.08 -5.77
N CYS A 51 21.48 -0.64 -4.86
CA CYS A 51 21.91 -1.95 -4.41
C CYS A 51 21.14 -3.10 -5.09
N HIS A 52 19.87 -2.90 -5.44
CA HIS A 52 18.97 -3.96 -5.89
C HIS A 52 18.43 -3.73 -7.30
N THR A 53 18.25 -4.84 -8.01
CA THR A 53 17.50 -4.89 -9.28
C THR A 53 16.00 -4.98 -8.95
N LEU A 54 15.22 -4.10 -9.58
CA LEU A 54 13.76 -4.09 -9.55
C LEU A 54 13.25 -3.34 -10.79
N GLU A 55 12.81 -4.09 -11.80
CA GLU A 55 12.38 -3.54 -13.10
C GLU A 55 11.25 -2.50 -12.95
N ALA A 56 10.31 -2.72 -12.03
CA ALA A 56 9.20 -1.79 -11.75
C ALA A 56 9.65 -0.41 -11.22
N ALA A 57 10.90 -0.30 -10.76
CA ALA A 57 11.54 0.95 -10.36
C ALA A 57 12.62 1.42 -11.37
N GLY A 58 12.82 0.71 -12.48
CA GLY A 58 13.93 0.95 -13.42
C GLY A 58 15.31 0.66 -12.82
N ALA A 59 15.38 -0.11 -11.74
CA ALA A 59 16.61 -0.31 -10.96
C ALA A 59 17.37 -1.57 -11.40
N THR A 60 18.71 -1.46 -11.44
CA THR A 60 19.62 -2.50 -11.93
C THR A 60 20.79 -2.77 -10.98
N GLY A 61 20.64 -2.43 -9.70
CA GLY A 61 21.67 -2.66 -8.68
C GLY A 61 21.96 -4.14 -8.45
N THR A 62 23.24 -4.49 -8.25
CA THR A 62 23.72 -5.89 -8.12
C THR A 62 24.54 -6.14 -6.86
N ILE A 63 24.50 -5.21 -5.89
CA ILE A 63 25.17 -5.36 -4.58
C ILE A 63 24.34 -6.27 -3.66
N GLY A 64 23.02 -6.10 -3.69
CA GLY A 64 22.04 -7.01 -3.11
C GLY A 64 21.42 -7.92 -4.17
N PRO A 65 20.64 -8.93 -3.76
CA PRO A 65 19.93 -9.81 -4.68
C PRO A 65 18.93 -9.04 -5.56
N SER A 66 18.68 -9.56 -6.76
CA SER A 66 17.57 -9.13 -7.61
C SER A 66 16.24 -9.38 -6.90
N LEU A 67 15.41 -8.35 -6.77
CA LEU A 67 14.10 -8.47 -6.12
C LEU A 67 13.07 -9.11 -7.06
N ASP A 68 13.21 -8.90 -8.38
CA ASP A 68 12.43 -9.57 -9.43
C ASP A 68 12.58 -11.10 -9.38
N GLU A 69 13.76 -11.60 -9.00
CA GLU A 69 14.06 -13.03 -8.83
C GLU A 69 13.71 -13.55 -7.43
N LEU A 70 14.08 -12.80 -6.38
CA LEU A 70 13.85 -13.18 -4.99
C LEU A 70 12.36 -13.20 -4.60
N LYS A 71 11.55 -12.38 -5.28
CA LYS A 71 10.10 -12.21 -5.10
C LYS A 71 9.65 -12.19 -3.62
N PRO A 72 10.23 -11.32 -2.77
CA PRO A 72 9.94 -11.32 -1.34
C PRO A 72 8.52 -10.84 -1.04
N ASP A 73 7.85 -11.47 -0.07
CA ASP A 73 6.59 -10.96 0.45
C ASP A 73 6.77 -9.67 1.29
N LYS A 74 5.67 -8.96 1.52
CA LYS A 74 5.66 -7.69 2.25
C LYS A 74 6.23 -7.81 3.67
N ALA A 75 5.92 -8.89 4.39
CA ALA A 75 6.36 -9.08 5.77
C ALA A 75 7.88 -9.26 5.82
N ARG A 76 8.46 -9.98 4.86
CA ARG A 76 9.90 -10.11 4.72
C ARG A 76 10.58 -8.79 4.39
N VAL A 77 10.01 -7.97 3.49
CA VAL A 77 10.57 -6.64 3.18
C VAL A 77 10.49 -5.71 4.40
N LEU A 78 9.36 -5.68 5.12
CA LEU A 78 9.19 -4.88 6.34
C LEU A 78 10.25 -5.19 7.40
N GLU A 79 10.48 -6.47 7.66
CA GLU A 79 11.49 -6.91 8.65
C GLU A 79 12.88 -6.45 8.23
N VAL A 80 13.30 -6.79 7.00
CA VAL A 80 14.66 -6.46 6.51
C VAL A 80 14.90 -4.96 6.44
N VAL A 81 13.93 -4.16 6.00
CA VAL A 81 14.07 -2.69 5.96
C VAL A 81 14.18 -2.11 7.38
N ARG A 82 13.48 -2.67 8.37
CA ARG A 82 13.57 -2.23 9.76
C ARG A 82 14.88 -2.61 10.44
N THR A 83 15.35 -3.85 10.28
CA THR A 83 16.48 -4.40 11.05
C THR A 83 17.82 -4.39 10.30
N GLY A 84 17.82 -4.32 8.97
CA GLY A 84 18.98 -4.57 8.13
C GLY A 84 19.33 -6.06 8.02
N ILE A 85 20.21 -6.41 7.09
CA ILE A 85 20.77 -7.77 6.96
C ILE A 85 22.12 -7.77 6.21
N GLY A 86 23.15 -8.35 6.83
CA GLY A 86 24.50 -8.40 6.23
C GLY A 86 25.04 -6.98 5.95
N VAL A 87 25.29 -6.68 4.68
CA VAL A 87 25.71 -5.33 4.23
C VAL A 87 24.55 -4.35 4.02
N MET A 88 23.29 -4.83 3.99
CA MET A 88 22.12 -3.96 3.85
C MET A 88 21.86 -3.23 5.17
N PRO A 89 21.88 -1.88 5.19
CA PRO A 89 21.68 -1.11 6.41
C PRO A 89 20.23 -1.22 6.92
N ARG A 90 20.07 -0.93 8.21
CA ARG A 90 18.76 -0.76 8.85
C ARG A 90 18.21 0.65 8.56
N PHE A 91 16.95 0.77 8.19
CA PHE A 91 16.31 2.06 7.89
C PHE A 91 15.35 2.55 9.00
N ALA A 92 15.09 1.76 10.04
CA ALA A 92 14.26 2.22 11.17
C ALA A 92 14.90 3.42 11.89
N GLY A 93 14.20 4.56 11.92
CA GLY A 93 14.73 5.84 12.44
C GLY A 93 15.51 6.66 11.41
N GLN A 94 15.63 6.19 10.16
CA GLN A 94 16.00 6.99 8.99
C GLN A 94 14.77 7.30 8.13
N LEU A 95 13.89 6.30 7.97
CA LEU A 95 12.58 6.40 7.33
C LEU A 95 11.47 6.37 8.39
N SER A 96 10.34 7.00 8.09
CA SER A 96 9.11 6.88 8.89
C SER A 96 8.45 5.51 8.67
N ASP A 97 7.62 5.06 9.62
CA ASP A 97 6.86 3.82 9.44
C ASP A 97 5.99 3.83 8.19
N GLN A 98 5.43 4.97 7.79
CA GLN A 98 4.67 5.11 6.55
C GLN A 98 5.53 4.89 5.31
N GLN A 99 6.78 5.37 5.31
CA GLN A 99 7.73 5.16 4.20
C GLN A 99 8.18 3.70 4.13
N ILE A 100 8.42 3.06 5.28
CA ILE A 100 8.78 1.64 5.40
C ILE A 100 7.63 0.75 4.91
N GLU A 101 6.40 1.06 5.31
CA GLU A 101 5.19 0.36 4.86
C GLU A 101 4.99 0.49 3.35
N ALA A 102 5.11 1.72 2.82
CA ALA A 102 4.93 2.02 1.41
C ALA A 102 5.99 1.33 0.52
N VAL A 103 7.27 1.30 0.91
CA VAL A 103 8.29 0.59 0.12
C VAL A 103 8.12 -0.92 0.18
N ALA A 104 7.65 -1.48 1.31
CA ALA A 104 7.36 -2.90 1.42
C ALA A 104 6.14 -3.32 0.58
N ASP A 105 5.08 -2.49 0.54
CA ASP A 105 3.96 -2.66 -0.40
C ASP A 105 4.43 -2.60 -1.85
N PHE A 106 5.18 -1.56 -2.22
CA PHE A 106 5.65 -1.36 -3.58
C PHE A 106 6.53 -2.53 -4.08
N VAL A 107 7.54 -2.94 -3.30
CA VAL A 107 8.44 -4.04 -3.66
C VAL A 107 7.66 -5.36 -3.79
N SER A 108 6.80 -5.70 -2.83
CA SER A 108 6.06 -6.97 -2.87
C SER A 108 5.00 -7.01 -3.98
N LYS A 109 4.32 -5.89 -4.29
CA LYS A 109 3.40 -5.81 -5.44
C LYS A 109 4.13 -5.94 -6.78
N ALA A 110 5.30 -5.32 -6.92
CA ALA A 110 6.07 -5.27 -8.17
C ALA A 110 6.53 -6.66 -8.69
N VAL A 111 6.54 -7.67 -7.81
CA VAL A 111 7.07 -9.02 -8.06
C VAL A 111 5.98 -10.10 -8.12
N LEU A 112 4.73 -9.77 -7.78
CA LEU A 112 3.59 -10.71 -7.71
C LEU A 112 2.90 -11.01 -9.07
N GLY A 113 3.28 -10.32 -10.16
CA GLY A 113 2.52 -10.31 -11.42
C GLY A 113 3.32 -10.37 -12.71
N ARG A 114 4.52 -10.98 -12.69
CA ARG A 114 5.35 -11.30 -13.88
C ARG A 114 5.89 -12.72 -13.76
#